data_AF-A0A2S7L0Q9-F1
#
_entry.id   AF-A0A2S7L0Q9-F1
#
_cell.length_a   1.000
_cell.length_b   1.000
_cell.length_c   1.000
_cell.angle_alpha   90.00
_cell.angle_beta   90.00
_cell.angle_gamma   90.00
#
_symmetry.space_group_name_H-M   'P 1'
#
loop_
_entity.id
_entity.type
_entity.pdbx_description
1 polymer ?
#
loop_
_entity_poly.entity_id
_entity_poly.type
_entity_poly.pdbx_seq_one_letter_code
_entity_poly.pdbx_strand_id
1 'polypeptide(L)'
;MLELVITPNRTLNKYKFIANNKVTLQQFRVNDAVVNNGKNDMAEKGALSIYFMSNSNENLTLYFSLNKDENLDLILNEISYDLLTNSNFTINPKSKEIMPIPFITTDTFIISKKLKL
;
A
#
# COMPACT_ATOMS: atom_id res chain seq x y z
N MET A 1 19.37 -4.30 9.16
CA MET A 1 18.45 -3.27 8.63
C MET A 1 18.29 -3.51 7.15
N LEU A 2 17.05 -3.52 6.67
CA LEU A 2 16.67 -3.73 5.28
C LEU A 2 16.10 -2.42 4.71
N GLU A 3 16.32 -2.23 3.41
CA GLU A 3 15.78 -1.12 2.63
C GLU A 3 15.03 -1.69 1.43
N LEU A 4 13.77 -1.29 1.27
CA LEU A 4 12.95 -1.65 0.12
C LEU A 4 12.52 -0.37 -0.58
N VAL A 5 12.96 -0.19 -1.83
CA VAL A 5 12.57 0.93 -2.69
C VAL A 5 11.52 0.45 -3.69
N ILE A 6 10.40 1.15 -3.76
CA ILE A 6 9.30 0.88 -4.67
C ILE A 6 9.14 2.09 -5.58
N THR A 7 9.37 1.88 -6.87
CA THR A 7 9.16 2.88 -7.92
C THR A 7 7.88 2.56 -8.69
N PRO A 8 6.89 3.46 -8.69
CA PRO A 8 5.70 3.30 -9.52
C PRO A 8 6.06 3.35 -11.00
N ASN A 9 5.49 2.45 -11.80
CA ASN A 9 5.58 2.48 -13.26
C ASN A 9 4.35 3.15 -13.91
N ARG A 10 3.43 3.68 -13.11
CA ARG A 10 2.19 4.32 -13.51
C ARG A 10 1.69 5.23 -12.39
N THR A 11 0.79 6.15 -12.71
CA THR A 11 0.09 6.95 -11.70
C THR A 11 -0.75 6.06 -10.79
N LEU A 12 -0.59 6.26 -9.48
CA LEU A 12 -1.41 5.62 -8.45
C LEU A 12 -1.57 6.54 -7.25
N ASN A 13 -2.59 6.27 -6.44
CA ASN A 13 -2.96 7.16 -5.34
C ASN A 13 -2.47 6.64 -3.99
N LYS A 14 -2.36 5.32 -3.83
CA LYS A 14 -2.10 4.71 -2.54
C LYS A 14 -1.42 3.36 -2.67
N TYR A 15 -0.44 3.12 -1.80
CA TYR A 15 0.08 1.79 -1.51
C TYR A 15 -0.53 1.27 -0.22
N LYS A 16 -0.87 -0.02 -0.20
CA LYS A 16 -1.27 -0.73 1.03
C LYS A 16 -0.44 -2.00 1.15
N PHE A 17 0.31 -2.10 2.24
CA PHE A 17 1.09 -3.28 2.58
C PHE A 17 0.25 -4.19 3.47
N ILE A 18 0.18 -5.46 3.10
CA ILE A 18 -0.60 -6.46 3.81
C ILE A 18 0.32 -7.60 4.19
N ALA A 19 0.40 -7.91 5.48
CA ALA A 19 1.09 -9.09 5.99
C ALA A 19 0.15 -10.29 5.96
N ASN A 20 0.60 -11.39 5.34
CA ASN A 20 -0.16 -12.65 5.31
C ASN A 20 0.06 -13.52 6.54
N ASN A 21 1.14 -13.25 7.28
CA ASN A 21 1.53 -13.92 8.51
C ASN A 21 1.91 -12.88 9.57
N LYS A 22 2.08 -13.35 10.81
CA LYS A 22 2.53 -12.50 11.90
C LYS A 22 3.94 -11.99 11.62
N VAL A 23 4.11 -10.68 11.67
CA VAL A 23 5.40 -10.01 11.51
C VAL A 23 5.55 -8.85 12.49
N THR A 24 6.76 -8.65 13.00
CA THR A 24 7.12 -7.51 13.83
C THR A 24 8.25 -6.72 13.18
N LEU A 25 7.94 -5.53 12.67
CA LEU A 25 8.92 -4.59 12.14
C LEU A 25 9.52 -3.75 13.25
N GLN A 26 10.85 -3.74 13.32
CA GLN A 26 11.62 -2.90 14.23
C GLN A 26 12.19 -1.70 13.48
N GLN A 27 12.27 -0.54 14.15
CA GLN A 27 12.81 0.69 13.57
C GLN A 27 12.16 1.06 12.23
N PHE A 28 10.85 0.82 12.12
CA PHE A 28 10.11 0.99 10.88
C PHE A 28 10.01 2.46 10.48
N ARG A 29 10.44 2.77 9.26
CA ARG A 29 10.32 4.09 8.64
C ARG A 29 9.76 3.97 7.24
N VAL A 30 8.97 4.96 6.87
CA VAL A 30 8.40 5.11 5.53
C VAL A 30 8.88 6.45 5.00
N ASN A 31 9.71 6.42 3.96
CA ASN A 31 10.58 7.52 3.56
C ASN A 31 11.34 8.05 4.79
N ASP A 32 11.26 9.34 5.05
CA ASP A 32 11.92 10.00 6.19
C ASP A 32 11.07 9.99 7.47
N ALA A 33 9.86 9.41 7.44
CA ALA A 33 8.95 9.41 8.58
C ALA A 33 9.12 8.16 9.44
N VAL A 34 9.27 8.35 10.76
CA VAL A 34 9.29 7.27 11.74
C VAL A 34 7.87 6.81 12.04
N VAL A 35 7.63 5.50 11.90
CA VAL A 35 6.33 4.90 12.20
C VAL A 35 6.22 4.58 13.69
N ASN A 36 5.02 4.71 14.24
CA ASN A 36 4.69 4.35 15.63
C ASN A 36 5.66 4.93 16.69
N ASN A 37 6.18 6.14 16.45
CA ASN A 37 7.17 6.81 17.29
C ASN A 37 8.41 5.92 17.60
N GLY A 38 8.80 5.06 16.66
CA GLY A 38 9.96 4.19 16.77
C GLY A 38 9.73 2.92 17.58
N LYS A 39 8.50 2.69 18.06
CA LYS A 39 8.10 1.40 18.64
C LYS A 39 7.98 0.36 17.54
N ASN A 40 8.05 -0.91 17.94
CA ASN A 40 7.82 -2.01 17.02
C ASN A 40 6.41 -1.92 16.42
N ASP A 41 6.31 -2.16 15.12
CA ASP A 41 5.06 -2.21 14.39
C ASP A 41 4.73 -3.67 14.07
N MET A 42 3.55 -4.13 14.48
CA MET A 42 3.19 -5.55 14.43
C MET A 42 1.89 -5.73 13.67
N ALA A 43 1.90 -6.66 12.72
CA ALA A 43 0.70 -7.13 12.06
C ALA A 43 0.59 -8.64 12.26
N GLU A 44 -0.51 -9.12 12.86
CA GLU A 44 -0.80 -10.55 12.99
C GLU A 44 -1.16 -11.16 11.62
N LYS A 45 -2.11 -10.52 10.94
CA LYS A 45 -2.50 -10.76 9.55
C LYS A 45 -3.36 -9.57 9.12
N GLY A 46 -3.04 -8.93 8.01
CA GLY A 46 -3.80 -7.79 7.50
C GLY A 46 -2.93 -6.57 7.21
N ALA A 47 -3.54 -5.39 7.27
CA ALA A 47 -2.89 -4.14 6.89
C ALA A 47 -1.74 -3.82 7.85
N LEU A 48 -0.53 -3.75 7.31
CA LEU A 48 0.67 -3.33 8.03
C LEU A 48 0.82 -1.80 7.93
N SER A 49 0.77 -1.26 6.72
CA SER A 49 0.87 0.17 6.51
C SER A 49 0.10 0.62 5.27
N ILE A 50 -0.29 1.89 5.28
CA ILE A 50 -0.98 2.56 4.18
C ILE A 50 -0.21 3.83 3.89
N TYR A 51 0.16 4.03 2.63
CA TYR A 51 0.87 5.22 2.18
C TYR A 51 0.09 5.90 1.06
N PHE A 52 -0.22 7.18 1.23
CA PHE A 52 -0.86 8.01 0.21
C PHE A 52 0.22 8.72 -0.61
N MET A 53 0.20 8.51 -1.92
CA MET A 53 1.11 9.20 -2.84
C MET A 53 0.68 10.66 -2.97
N SER A 54 1.62 11.59 -2.76
CA SER A 54 1.43 12.98 -3.17
C SER A 54 1.99 13.19 -4.58
N ASN A 55 1.66 14.34 -5.19
CA ASN A 55 2.13 14.69 -6.53
C ASN A 55 3.66 14.83 -6.64
N SER A 56 4.37 15.01 -5.51
CA SER A 56 5.83 15.13 -5.48
C SER A 56 6.56 13.83 -5.12
N ASN A 57 5.83 12.75 -4.80
CA ASN A 57 6.46 11.48 -4.46
C ASN A 57 6.82 10.69 -5.71
N GLU A 58 8.12 10.58 -5.99
CA GLU A 58 8.62 9.75 -7.08
C GLU A 58 8.77 8.29 -6.66
N ASN A 59 9.27 8.04 -5.44
CA ASN A 59 9.51 6.70 -4.90
C ASN A 59 8.93 6.56 -3.50
N LEU A 60 8.66 5.32 -3.10
CA LEU A 60 8.38 4.95 -1.72
C LEU A 60 9.52 4.07 -1.20
N THR A 61 10.14 4.48 -0.10
CA THR A 61 11.20 3.72 0.55
C THR A 61 10.74 3.24 1.93
N LEU A 62 10.92 1.94 2.21
CA LEU A 62 10.69 1.36 3.53
C LEU A 62 12.03 0.99 4.17
N TYR A 63 12.23 1.41 5.41
CA TYR A 63 13.36 0.97 6.24
C TYR A 63 12.83 0.19 7.43
N PHE A 64 13.34 -1.00 7.68
CA PHE A 64 12.96 -1.80 8.84
C PHE A 64 14.02 -2.85 9.19
N SER A 65 13.88 -3.43 10.37
CA SER A 65 14.61 -4.62 10.79
C SER A 65 13.62 -5.71 11.22
N LEU A 66 14.01 -6.97 11.03
CA LEU A 66 13.25 -8.16 11.40
C LEU A 66 14.09 -9.03 12.34
N ASN A 67 13.42 -9.86 13.12
CA ASN A 67 14.09 -10.96 13.80
C ASN A 67 14.59 -11.99 12.78
N LYS A 68 15.74 -12.64 13.04
CA LYS A 68 16.37 -13.59 12.09
C LYS A 68 15.46 -14.75 11.68
N ASP A 69 14.56 -15.16 12.58
CA ASP A 69 13.69 -16.32 12.39
C ASP A 69 12.28 -15.93 11.89
N GLU A 70 12.00 -14.63 11.71
CA GLU A 70 10.72 -14.16 11.17
C GLU A 70 10.72 -14.21 9.63
N ASN A 71 9.72 -14.89 9.06
CA ASN A 71 9.47 -14.86 7.62
C ASN A 71 8.61 -13.63 7.26
N LEU A 72 9.00 -12.89 6.24
CA LEU A 72 8.25 -11.73 5.76
C LEU A 72 7.40 -12.10 4.53
N ASP A 73 6.10 -12.35 4.73
CA ASP A 73 5.13 -12.55 3.63
C ASP A 73 4.26 -11.30 3.44
N LEU A 74 4.68 -10.43 2.51
CA LEU A 74 4.01 -9.17 2.21
C LEU A 74 3.34 -9.18 0.82
N ILE A 75 2.09 -8.71 0.79
CA ILE A 75 1.39 -8.30 -0.42
C ILE A 75 1.39 -6.77 -0.49
N LEU A 76 1.83 -6.24 -1.63
CA LEU A 76 1.69 -4.85 -2.01
C LEU A 76 0.43 -4.68 -2.86
N ASN A 77 -0.50 -3.85 -2.40
CA ASN A 77 -1.63 -3.38 -3.18
C ASN A 77 -1.34 -1.97 -3.70
N GLU A 78 -1.28 -1.82 -5.01
CA GLU A 78 -1.22 -0.54 -5.72
C GLU A 78 -2.63 -0.12 -6.09
N ILE A 79 -3.10 1.00 -5.55
CA ILE A 79 -4.50 1.40 -5.60
C ILE A 79 -4.62 2.71 -6.40
N SER A 80 -5.55 2.74 -7.36
CA SER A 80 -5.74 3.88 -8.26
C SER A 80 -7.22 4.19 -8.47
N TYR A 81 -7.56 5.48 -8.37
CA TYR A 81 -8.93 5.98 -8.33
C TYR A 81 -9.47 6.39 -9.72
N ASP A 82 -8.84 5.91 -10.79
CA ASP A 82 -9.10 6.29 -12.18
C ASP A 82 -9.84 5.19 -12.96
N LEU A 83 -10.51 4.23 -12.30
CA LEU A 83 -11.13 3.06 -12.95
C LEU A 83 -12.00 3.41 -14.16
N LEU A 84 -12.82 4.46 -14.03
CA LEU A 84 -13.77 4.88 -15.08
C LEU A 84 -13.12 5.71 -16.20
N THR A 85 -11.93 6.26 -15.96
CA THR A 85 -11.19 7.11 -16.92
C THR A 85 -9.99 6.40 -17.53
N ASN A 86 -9.63 5.21 -17.03
CA ASN A 86 -8.45 4.47 -17.44
C ASN A 86 -8.70 3.75 -18.77
N SER A 87 -7.82 3.98 -19.74
CA SER A 87 -7.95 3.44 -21.11
C SER A 87 -7.90 1.92 -21.21
N ASN A 88 -7.44 1.21 -20.17
CA ASN A 88 -7.41 -0.26 -20.16
C ASN A 88 -8.77 -0.87 -19.85
N PHE A 89 -9.76 -0.08 -19.43
CA PHE A 89 -11.08 -0.56 -19.03
C PHE A 89 -12.18 0.16 -19.81
N THR A 90 -13.18 -0.59 -20.23
CA THR A 90 -14.42 -0.04 -20.81
C THR A 90 -15.56 -0.37 -19.85
N ILE A 91 -15.83 0.55 -18.91
CA ILE A 91 -16.84 0.39 -17.86
C ILE A 91 -17.83 1.53 -17.96
N ASN A 92 -19.11 1.19 -18.05
CA ASN A 92 -20.18 2.19 -18.05
C ASN A 92 -20.33 2.79 -16.64
N PRO A 93 -20.27 4.13 -16.50
CA PRO A 93 -20.52 4.77 -15.21
C PRO A 93 -21.91 4.46 -14.67
N LYS A 94 -22.04 4.45 -13.34
CA LYS A 94 -23.34 4.34 -12.67
C LYS A 94 -24.20 5.58 -12.97
N SER A 95 -25.52 5.44 -12.86
CA SER A 95 -26.44 6.57 -12.97
C SER A 95 -26.09 7.66 -11.95
N LYS A 96 -26.18 8.93 -12.36
CA LYS A 96 -25.95 10.09 -11.49
C LYS A 96 -26.97 10.22 -10.35
N GLU A 97 -28.07 9.48 -10.43
CA GLU A 97 -29.16 9.48 -9.45
C GLU A 97 -28.86 8.63 -8.21
N ILE A 98 -27.80 7.81 -8.25
CA ILE A 98 -27.40 6.96 -7.13
C ILE A 98 -26.47 7.74 -6.20
N MET A 99 -26.86 7.89 -4.94
CA MET A 99 -26.02 8.51 -3.91
C MET A 99 -24.80 7.60 -3.59
N PRO A 100 -23.58 8.16 -3.52
CA PRO A 100 -22.41 7.40 -3.09
C PRO A 100 -22.55 6.99 -1.63
N ILE A 101 -22.19 5.73 -1.34
CA ILE A 101 -22.13 5.24 0.03
C ILE A 101 -20.81 5.73 0.64
N PRO A 102 -20.84 6.47 1.77
CA PRO A 102 -19.63 7.01 2.37
C PRO A 102 -18.73 5.89 2.90
N PHE A 103 -17.43 6.16 2.93
CA PHE A 103 -16.38 5.27 3.47
C PHE A 103 -16.14 3.97 2.69
N ILE A 104 -16.78 3.78 1.52
CA ILE A 104 -16.46 2.71 0.59
C ILE A 104 -15.49 3.24 -0.47
N THR A 105 -14.42 2.50 -0.74
CA THR A 105 -13.53 2.79 -1.88
C THR A 105 -14.23 2.35 -3.17
N THR A 106 -14.89 3.27 -3.87
CA THR A 106 -15.54 3.01 -5.18
C THR A 106 -14.64 3.43 -6.34
N ASP A 107 -15.00 3.01 -7.55
CA ASP A 107 -14.40 3.50 -8.82
C ASP A 107 -12.86 3.41 -8.85
N THR A 108 -12.35 2.32 -8.29
CA THR A 108 -10.93 2.08 -8.04
C THR A 108 -10.54 0.71 -8.56
N PHE A 109 -9.36 0.57 -9.16
CA PHE A 109 -8.73 -0.74 -9.37
C PHE A 109 -7.50 -0.91 -8.51
N ILE A 110 -7.17 -2.18 -8.26
CA ILE A 110 -6.08 -2.60 -7.38
C ILE A 110 -5.22 -3.60 -8.14
N ILE A 111 -3.91 -3.36 -8.16
CA ILE A 111 -2.93 -4.37 -8.57
C ILE A 111 -2.32 -4.95 -7.30
N SER A 112 -2.47 -6.26 -7.10
CA SER A 112 -1.91 -6.98 -5.96
C SER A 112 -0.66 -7.75 -6.36
N LYS A 113 0.45 -7.50 -5.68
CA LYS A 113 1.75 -8.14 -5.94
C LYS A 113 2.25 -8.79 -4.65
N LYS A 114 2.62 -10.07 -4.71
CA LYS A 114 3.41 -10.69 -3.63
C LYS A 114 4.85 -10.23 -3.77
N LEU A 115 5.39 -9.60 -2.73
CA LEU A 115 6.79 -9.19 -2.71
C LEU A 115 7.68 -10.42 -2.50
N LYS A 116 8.73 -10.53 -3.31
CA LYS A 116 9.79 -11.54 -3.11
C LYS A 116 10.94 -10.83 -2.40
N LEU A 117 11.08 -11.09 -1.10
CA LEU A 117 12.05 -10.47 -0.20
C LEU A 117 12.95 -11.54 0.40
#